data_AF-A0A928VA47-F1
#
_entry.id   AF-A0A928VA47-F1
#
_cell.length_a   1.000
_cell.length_b   1.000
_cell.length_c   1.000
_cell.angle_alpha   90.00
_cell.angle_beta   90.00
_cell.angle_gamma   90.00
#
_symmetry.space_group_name_H-M   'P 1'
#
loop_
_entity.id
_entity.type
_entity.pdbx_description
1 polymer ?
#
loop_
_entity_poly.entity_id
_entity_poly.type
_entity_poly.pdbx_seq_one_letter_code
_entity_poly.pdbx_strand_id
1 'polypeptide(L)'
;NLIFCSLAAYPLARLTFVGREIIFSAIVSTILIPFQIVMIPLYVLAVKLELINSYLGIIFPGIASAFGIFLLRQAFQGVPKELEEAARMDGCSELGIWWYVMLPSIRPALVTLAIFVFIGSWSDFLWPLLVVDRPEFFTLPLGVSKLAGTFTLDWRLIAAGSVISIVPILLFFLVMQRYIVPTEAGSGVKG
;
A
#
# COMPACT_ATOMS: atom_id res chain seq x y z
N ASN A 1 2.86 -0.90 -4.05
CA ASN A 1 2.19 -1.53 -2.89
C ASN A 1 1.26 -2.66 -3.28
N LEU A 2 0.07 -2.38 -3.83
CA LEU A 2 -0.96 -3.40 -4.14
C LEU A 2 -0.46 -4.65 -4.89
N ILE A 3 0.28 -4.45 -5.98
CA ILE A 3 0.80 -5.55 -6.81
C ILE A 3 1.79 -6.41 -6.00
N PHE A 4 2.79 -5.80 -5.36
CA PHE A 4 3.78 -6.53 -4.57
C PHE A 4 3.18 -7.22 -3.35
N CYS A 5 2.27 -6.55 -2.63
CA CYS A 5 1.59 -7.13 -1.49
C CYS A 5 0.69 -8.30 -1.90
N SER A 6 -0.06 -8.18 -3.01
CA SER A 6 -0.91 -9.27 -3.50
C SER A 6 -0.10 -10.46 -4.01
N LEU A 7 1.02 -10.22 -4.71
CA LEU A 7 1.95 -11.27 -5.13
C LEU A 7 2.59 -12.02 -3.96
N ALA A 8 2.91 -11.33 -2.87
CA ALA A 8 3.43 -11.97 -1.66
C ALA A 8 2.33 -12.69 -0.86
N ALA A 9 1.14 -12.10 -0.78
CA ALA A 9 0.02 -12.62 0.00
C ALA A 9 -0.60 -13.89 -0.61
N TYR A 10 -0.69 -13.98 -1.95
CA TYR A 10 -1.30 -15.12 -2.65
C TYR A 10 -0.67 -16.48 -2.27
N PRO A 11 0.65 -16.69 -2.40
CA PRO A 11 1.26 -17.96 -2.02
C PRO A 11 1.17 -18.23 -0.51
N LEU A 12 1.24 -17.19 0.33
CA LEU A 12 1.08 -17.31 1.79
C LEU A 12 -0.35 -17.68 2.21
N ALA A 13 -1.35 -17.41 1.37
CA ALA A 13 -2.74 -17.78 1.59
C ALA A 13 -3.09 -19.17 1.01
N ARG A 14 -2.61 -19.46 -0.22
CA ARG A 14 -3.16 -20.54 -1.06
C ARG A 14 -2.20 -21.71 -1.26
N LEU A 15 -0.91 -21.47 -1.37
CA LEU A 15 0.07 -22.53 -1.61
C LEU A 15 0.47 -23.20 -0.29
N THR A 16 0.79 -24.49 -0.36
CA THR A 16 1.31 -25.28 0.76
C THR A 16 2.81 -25.47 0.58
N PHE A 17 3.61 -24.93 1.49
CA PHE A 17 5.06 -25.13 1.54
C PHE A 17 5.58 -25.04 2.97
N VAL A 18 6.75 -25.65 3.20
CA VAL A 18 7.37 -25.71 4.53
C VAL A 18 7.76 -24.29 4.98
N GLY A 19 7.40 -23.92 6.21
CA GLY A 19 7.74 -22.62 6.79
C GLY A 19 6.79 -21.46 6.45
N ARG A 20 5.70 -21.70 5.71
CA ARG A 20 4.70 -20.67 5.32
C ARG A 20 4.22 -19.81 6.50
N GLU A 21 3.80 -20.43 7.60
CA GLU A 21 3.28 -19.70 8.77
C GLU A 21 4.38 -18.96 9.53
N ILE A 22 5.62 -19.47 9.51
CA ILE A 22 6.78 -18.79 10.12
C ILE A 22 7.10 -17.52 9.33
N ILE A 23 7.19 -17.63 8.00
CA ILE A 23 7.44 -16.48 7.10
C ILE A 23 6.34 -15.43 7.27
N PHE A 24 5.08 -15.86 7.29
CA PHE A 24 3.96 -14.95 7.50
C PHE A 24 4.05 -14.25 8.87
N SER A 25 4.30 -14.99 9.94
CA SER A 25 4.42 -14.44 11.29
C SER A 25 5.60 -13.47 11.40
N ALA A 26 6.73 -13.77 10.75
CA ALA A 26 7.88 -12.87 10.69
C ALA A 26 7.53 -11.55 9.97
N ILE A 27 6.83 -11.62 8.83
CA ILE A 27 6.36 -10.41 8.11
C ILE A 27 5.43 -9.59 9.00
N VAL A 28 4.42 -10.21 9.62
CA VAL A 28 3.45 -9.50 10.47
C VAL A 28 4.12 -8.88 11.70
N SER A 29 5.12 -9.55 12.27
CA SER A 29 5.88 -9.02 13.41
C SER A 29 6.58 -7.70 13.10
N THR A 30 6.93 -7.43 11.83
CA THR A 30 7.53 -6.14 11.44
C THR A 30 6.59 -4.94 11.59
N ILE A 31 5.27 -5.16 11.67
CA ILE A 31 4.29 -4.09 11.93
C ILE A 31 4.53 -3.45 13.31
N LEU A 32 5.08 -4.21 14.26
CA LEU A 32 5.41 -3.72 15.61
C LEU A 32 6.62 -2.80 15.63
N ILE A 33 7.44 -2.80 14.57
CA ILE A 33 8.65 -1.98 14.50
C ILE A 33 8.24 -0.58 14.02
N PRO A 34 8.34 0.45 14.87
CA PRO A 34 8.05 1.82 14.46
C PRO A 34 9.04 2.27 13.39
N PHE A 35 8.52 2.98 12.38
CA PHE A 35 9.30 3.47 11.25
C PHE A 35 10.56 4.24 11.67
N GLN A 36 10.47 5.03 12.75
CA GLN A 36 11.55 5.87 13.27
C GLN A 36 12.80 5.06 13.67
N ILE A 37 12.66 3.80 14.06
CA ILE A 37 13.79 2.94 14.42
C ILE A 37 14.58 2.51 13.16
N VAL A 38 13.87 2.20 12.08
CA VAL A 38 14.48 1.71 10.82
C VAL A 38 14.82 2.83 9.84
N MET A 39 14.40 4.06 10.16
CA MET A 39 14.53 5.24 9.31
C MET A 39 15.98 5.56 8.92
N ILE A 40 16.92 5.55 9.88
CA ILE A 40 18.34 5.88 9.60
C ILE A 40 18.96 4.82 8.67
N PRO A 41 18.88 3.50 8.96
CA PRO A 41 19.35 2.47 8.04
C PRO A 41 18.71 2.58 6.64
N LEU A 42 17.42 2.87 6.57
CA LEU A 42 16.70 2.97 5.30
C LEU A 42 17.16 4.19 4.48
N TYR A 43 17.42 5.32 5.13
CA TYR A 43 18.00 6.49 4.49
C TYR A 43 19.40 6.19 3.94
N VAL A 44 20.27 5.56 4.73
CA VAL A 44 21.61 5.13 4.29
C VAL A 44 21.52 4.20 3.08
N LEU A 45 20.54 3.30 3.06
CA LEU A 45 20.29 2.44 1.91
C LEU A 45 19.83 3.25 0.68
N ALA A 46 18.92 4.21 0.84
CA ALA A 46 18.47 5.08 -0.25
C ALA A 46 19.63 5.91 -0.85
N VAL A 47 20.56 6.39 -0.02
CA VAL A 47 21.80 7.05 -0.48
C VAL A 47 22.66 6.09 -1.31
N LYS A 48 22.91 4.88 -0.80
CA LYS A 48 23.73 3.86 -1.49
C LYS A 48 23.14 3.40 -2.82
N LEU A 49 21.82 3.41 -2.93
CA LEU A 49 21.08 3.07 -4.15
C LEU A 49 20.86 4.28 -5.07
N GLU A 50 21.41 5.45 -4.73
CA GLU A 50 21.26 6.70 -5.49
C GLU A 50 19.79 7.14 -5.69
N LEU A 51 18.93 6.83 -4.72
CA LEU A 51 17.50 7.14 -4.79
C LEU A 51 17.16 8.54 -4.25
N ILE A 52 18.13 9.24 -3.66
CA ILE A 52 17.95 10.58 -3.09
C ILE A 52 17.60 11.60 -4.17
N ASN A 53 16.73 12.56 -3.85
CA ASN A 53 16.22 13.55 -4.80
C ASN A 53 15.58 12.90 -6.04
N SER A 54 14.71 11.91 -5.82
CA SER A 54 13.96 11.25 -6.89
C SER A 54 12.59 10.76 -6.42
N TYR A 55 11.64 10.62 -7.34
CA TYR A 55 10.34 10.02 -7.04
C TYR A 55 10.46 8.56 -6.59
N LEU A 56 11.44 7.82 -7.12
CA LEU A 56 11.69 6.44 -6.67
C LEU A 56 12.13 6.41 -5.21
N GLY A 57 12.95 7.36 -4.77
CA GLY A 57 13.32 7.52 -3.37
C GLY A 57 12.12 7.77 -2.47
N ILE A 58 11.20 8.63 -2.89
CA ILE A 58 9.95 8.90 -2.15
C ILE A 58 9.09 7.63 -2.05
N ILE A 59 8.97 6.85 -3.13
CA ILE A 59 8.12 5.65 -3.19
C ILE A 59 8.74 4.47 -2.45
N PHE A 60 10.07 4.41 -2.34
CA PHE A 60 10.85 3.23 -1.96
C PHE A 60 10.37 2.49 -0.69
N PRO A 61 10.13 3.15 0.46
CA PRO A 61 9.66 2.45 1.66
C PRO A 61 8.25 1.87 1.52
N GLY A 62 7.42 2.47 0.66
CA GLY A 62 6.02 2.14 0.48
C GLY A 62 5.73 1.11 -0.62
N ILE A 63 6.76 0.57 -1.29
CA ILE A 63 6.58 -0.37 -2.42
C ILE A 63 5.84 -1.64 -2.00
N ALA A 64 6.07 -2.14 -0.79
CA ALA A 64 5.34 -3.22 -0.16
C ALA A 64 5.24 -2.96 1.35
N SER A 65 4.13 -3.38 1.97
CA SER A 65 3.92 -3.21 3.41
C SER A 65 3.48 -4.52 4.04
N ALA A 66 3.93 -4.77 5.27
CA ALA A 66 3.51 -5.95 6.03
C ALA A 66 2.00 -5.96 6.30
N PHE A 67 1.41 -4.79 6.59
CA PHE A 67 -0.04 -4.63 6.71
C PHE A 67 -0.77 -5.01 5.41
N GLY A 68 -0.28 -4.57 4.25
CA GLY A 68 -0.87 -4.92 2.96
C GLY A 68 -0.79 -6.42 2.68
N ILE A 69 0.33 -7.08 3.01
CA ILE A 69 0.47 -8.54 2.88
C ILE A 69 -0.52 -9.25 3.82
N PHE A 70 -0.60 -8.81 5.07
CA PHE A 70 -1.54 -9.34 6.06
C PHE A 70 -2.99 -9.24 5.57
N LEU A 71 -3.44 -8.04 5.22
CA LEU A 71 -4.82 -7.77 4.80
C LEU A 71 -5.20 -8.62 3.57
N LEU A 72 -4.36 -8.64 2.54
CA LEU A 72 -4.66 -9.37 1.31
C LEU A 72 -4.59 -10.88 1.51
N ARG A 73 -3.73 -11.38 2.41
CA ARG A 73 -3.71 -12.81 2.75
C ARG A 73 -5.04 -13.23 3.37
N GLN A 74 -5.56 -12.45 4.32
CA GLN A 74 -6.87 -12.71 4.93
C GLN A 74 -7.99 -12.72 3.88
N ALA A 75 -7.96 -11.76 2.94
CA ALA A 75 -8.93 -11.71 1.85
C ALA A 75 -8.85 -12.93 0.92
N PHE A 76 -7.64 -13.35 0.51
CA PHE A 76 -7.45 -14.53 -0.34
C PHE A 76 -7.87 -15.83 0.33
N GLN A 77 -7.80 -15.93 1.66
CA GLN A 77 -8.30 -17.10 2.40
C GLN A 77 -9.82 -17.23 2.38
N GLY A 78 -10.55 -16.11 2.21
CA GLY A 78 -12.01 -16.11 2.09
C GLY A 78 -12.54 -16.50 0.70
N VAL A 79 -11.67 -16.64 -0.31
CA VAL A 79 -12.08 -17.04 -1.67
C VAL A 79 -12.32 -18.55 -1.72
N PRO A 80 -13.45 -19.05 -2.24
CA PRO A 80 -13.69 -20.49 -2.41
C PRO A 80 -12.57 -21.18 -3.21
N LYS A 81 -12.22 -22.42 -2.85
CA LYS A 81 -11.12 -23.16 -3.51
C LYS A 81 -11.49 -23.64 -4.90
N GLU A 82 -12.77 -23.91 -5.10
CA GLU A 82 -13.37 -24.41 -6.33
C GLU A 82 -13.13 -23.45 -7.50
N LEU A 83 -13.02 -22.14 -7.25
CA LEU A 83 -12.72 -21.15 -8.28
C LEU A 83 -11.30 -21.29 -8.85
N GLU A 84 -10.32 -21.60 -8.01
CA GLU A 84 -8.94 -21.84 -8.45
C GLU A 84 -8.81 -23.20 -9.15
N GLU A 85 -9.52 -24.21 -8.65
CA GLU A 85 -9.53 -25.56 -9.23
C GLU A 85 -10.18 -25.55 -10.63
N ALA A 86 -11.29 -24.83 -10.80
CA ALA A 86 -11.93 -24.63 -12.10
C ALA A 86 -10.99 -23.92 -13.09
N ALA A 87 -10.33 -22.83 -12.66
CA ALA A 87 -9.38 -22.13 -13.52
C ALA A 87 -8.17 -23.00 -13.91
N ARG A 88 -7.71 -23.88 -13.01
CA ARG A 88 -6.64 -24.85 -13.31
C ARG A 88 -7.11 -25.91 -14.31
N MET A 89 -8.36 -26.37 -14.21
CA MET A 89 -8.99 -27.28 -15.19
C MET A 89 -9.09 -26.62 -16.58
N ASP A 90 -9.35 -25.31 -16.64
CA ASP A 90 -9.37 -24.51 -17.87
C ASP A 90 -7.97 -24.20 -18.43
N GLY A 91 -6.91 -24.75 -17.83
CA GLY A 91 -5.53 -24.61 -18.28
C GLY A 91 -4.84 -23.30 -17.88
N CYS A 92 -5.40 -22.56 -16.91
CA CYS A 92 -4.80 -21.32 -16.44
C CYS A 92 -3.50 -21.59 -15.64
N SER A 93 -2.45 -20.80 -15.90
CA SER A 93 -1.21 -20.84 -15.10
C SER A 93 -1.44 -20.25 -13.72
N GLU A 94 -0.60 -20.55 -12.72
CA GLU A 94 -0.75 -20.00 -11.36
C GLU A 94 -0.73 -18.47 -11.31
N LEU A 95 0.09 -17.81 -12.14
CA LEU A 95 0.05 -16.34 -12.29
C LEU A 95 -1.23 -15.86 -12.98
N GLY A 96 -1.78 -16.64 -13.91
CA GLY A 96 -3.07 -16.39 -14.53
C GLY A 96 -4.21 -16.50 -13.50
N ILE A 97 -4.22 -17.53 -12.67
CA ILE A 97 -5.20 -17.71 -11.58
C ILE A 97 -5.13 -16.52 -10.64
N TRP A 98 -3.93 -16.13 -10.22
CA TRP A 98 -3.73 -14.94 -9.39
C TRP A 98 -4.33 -13.68 -10.03
N TRP A 99 -4.05 -13.41 -11.30
CA TRP A 99 -4.46 -12.16 -11.96
C TRP A 99 -5.94 -12.13 -12.36
N TYR A 100 -6.45 -13.21 -12.96
CA TYR A 100 -7.78 -13.25 -13.56
C TYR A 100 -8.88 -13.75 -12.62
N VAL A 101 -8.53 -14.51 -11.57
CA VAL A 101 -9.52 -15.09 -10.64
C VAL A 101 -9.38 -14.44 -9.27
N MET A 102 -8.18 -14.46 -8.70
CA MET A 102 -8.00 -14.09 -7.30
C MET A 102 -8.09 -12.58 -7.08
N LEU A 103 -7.39 -11.76 -7.87
CA LEU A 103 -7.46 -10.30 -7.74
C LEU A 103 -8.90 -9.75 -7.88
N PRO A 104 -9.72 -10.16 -8.88
CA PRO A 104 -11.12 -9.74 -8.96
C PRO A 104 -11.95 -10.22 -7.76
N SER A 105 -11.72 -11.43 -7.27
CA SER A 105 -12.45 -12.01 -6.14
C SER A 105 -12.24 -11.24 -4.84
N ILE A 106 -11.08 -10.62 -4.66
CA ILE A 106 -10.76 -9.82 -3.47
C ILE A 106 -10.80 -8.30 -3.73
N ARG A 107 -11.50 -7.85 -4.78
CA ARG A 107 -11.57 -6.42 -5.14
C ARG A 107 -11.93 -5.49 -3.97
N PRO A 108 -12.89 -5.81 -3.07
CA PRO A 108 -13.16 -4.96 -1.91
C PRO A 108 -11.94 -4.78 -0.98
N ALA A 109 -11.16 -5.83 -0.77
CA ALA A 109 -9.93 -5.77 0.03
C ALA A 109 -8.81 -4.99 -0.66
N LEU A 110 -8.67 -5.11 -1.99
CA LEU A 110 -7.73 -4.30 -2.77
C LEU A 110 -8.07 -2.81 -2.68
N VAL A 111 -9.36 -2.45 -2.78
CA VAL A 111 -9.84 -1.06 -2.62
C VAL A 111 -9.53 -0.55 -1.21
N THR A 112 -9.79 -1.38 -0.20
CA THR A 112 -9.50 -1.05 1.21
C THR A 112 -8.01 -0.76 1.40
N LEU A 113 -7.13 -1.63 0.89
CA LEU A 113 -5.69 -1.40 0.94
C LEU A 113 -5.28 -0.15 0.16
N ALA A 114 -5.86 0.08 -1.03
CA ALA A 114 -5.56 1.25 -1.84
C ALA A 114 -5.88 2.55 -1.09
N ILE A 115 -7.00 2.60 -0.36
CA ILE A 115 -7.37 3.72 0.50
C ILE A 115 -6.32 3.95 1.59
N PHE A 116 -5.98 2.91 2.36
CA PHE A 116 -4.97 3.05 3.43
C PHE A 116 -3.61 3.50 2.89
N VAL A 117 -3.15 2.89 1.81
CA VAL A 117 -1.86 3.23 1.17
C VAL A 117 -1.89 4.66 0.63
N PHE A 118 -2.98 5.06 -0.04
CA PHE A 118 -3.09 6.42 -0.59
C PHE A 118 -3.07 7.46 0.52
N ILE A 119 -3.89 7.28 1.56
CA ILE A 119 -3.93 8.20 2.72
C ILE A 119 -2.54 8.29 3.35
N GLY A 120 -1.90 7.15 3.61
CA GLY A 120 -0.58 7.08 4.24
C GLY A 120 0.49 7.77 3.40
N SER A 121 0.61 7.43 2.12
CA SER A 121 1.63 8.00 1.24
C SER A 121 1.39 9.49 0.91
N TRP A 122 0.13 9.92 0.76
CA TRP A 122 -0.20 11.31 0.48
C TRP A 122 0.05 12.22 1.69
N SER A 123 -0.22 11.72 2.89
CA SER A 123 -0.02 12.45 4.15
C SER A 123 1.41 12.38 4.67
N ASP A 124 2.28 11.60 4.02
CA ASP A 124 3.64 11.39 4.50
C ASP A 124 4.48 12.66 4.35
N PHE A 125 5.12 13.02 5.44
CA PHE A 125 5.97 14.19 5.57
C PHE A 125 7.39 13.80 5.92
N LEU A 126 7.54 12.84 6.85
CA LEU A 126 8.83 12.54 7.48
C LEU A 126 9.80 11.91 6.48
N TRP A 127 9.36 10.95 5.67
CA TRP A 127 10.25 10.33 4.69
C TRP A 127 10.65 11.28 3.56
N PRO A 128 9.72 11.98 2.87
CA PRO A 128 10.09 12.98 1.86
C PRO A 128 11.07 14.04 2.39
N LEU A 129 10.85 14.53 3.62
CA LEU A 129 11.75 15.49 4.25
C LEU A 129 13.21 15.00 4.34
N LEU A 130 13.42 13.69 4.46
CA LEU A 130 14.74 13.10 4.57
C LEU A 130 15.39 12.82 3.22
N VAL A 131 14.61 12.41 2.21
CA VAL A 131 15.18 11.92 0.95
C VAL A 131 15.14 12.91 -0.20
N VAL A 132 14.44 14.04 -0.06
CA VAL A 132 14.43 15.09 -1.09
C VAL A 132 14.69 16.49 -0.53
N ASP A 133 15.61 17.19 -1.18
CA ASP A 133 15.98 18.59 -0.89
C ASP A 133 15.66 19.52 -2.07
N ARG A 134 15.52 18.99 -3.29
CA ARG A 134 15.20 19.80 -4.47
C ARG A 134 13.70 20.11 -4.52
N PRO A 135 13.30 21.38 -4.73
CA PRO A 135 11.89 21.79 -4.76
C PRO A 135 11.02 21.05 -5.77
N GLU A 136 11.60 20.61 -6.89
CA GLU A 136 10.91 19.85 -7.94
C GLU A 136 10.36 18.48 -7.48
N PHE A 137 10.91 17.92 -6.39
CA PHE A 137 10.44 16.66 -5.81
C PHE A 137 9.62 16.84 -4.54
N PHE A 138 9.36 18.07 -4.10
CA PHE A 138 8.61 18.28 -2.86
C PHE A 138 7.19 17.72 -2.97
N THR A 139 6.83 16.89 -1.98
CA THR A 139 5.44 16.50 -1.77
C THR A 139 4.66 17.70 -1.25
N LEU A 140 3.34 17.68 -1.39
CA LEU A 140 2.50 18.77 -0.96
C LEU A 140 2.64 19.06 0.56
N PRO A 141 2.66 18.07 1.48
CA PRO A 141 2.93 18.32 2.89
C PRO A 141 4.29 18.99 3.14
N LEU A 142 5.34 18.54 2.43
CA LEU A 142 6.68 19.13 2.54
C LEU A 142 6.72 20.57 2.00
N GLY A 143 6.04 20.84 0.89
CA GLY A 143 5.91 22.20 0.33
C GLY A 143 5.17 23.14 1.27
N VAL A 144 4.07 22.69 1.88
CA VAL A 144 3.31 23.48 2.88
C VAL A 144 4.19 23.80 4.09
N SER A 145 5.06 22.88 4.53
CA SER A 145 5.98 23.15 5.64
C SER A 145 7.01 24.24 5.31
N LYS A 146 7.34 24.45 4.03
CA LYS A 146 8.24 25.54 3.59
C LYS A 146 7.55 26.91 3.56
N LEU A 147 6.22 26.97 3.62
CA LEU A 147 5.46 28.23 3.75
C LEU A 147 5.58 28.81 5.18
N ALA A 148 5.92 27.99 6.17
CA ALA A 148 6.36 28.47 7.46
C ALA A 148 7.76 29.09 7.31
N GLY A 149 7.81 30.38 7.00
CA GLY A 149 9.06 31.11 6.83
C GLY A 149 9.87 31.15 8.14
N THR A 150 11.20 31.21 8.02
CA THR A 150 12.12 31.25 9.18
C THR A 150 11.92 32.48 10.08
N PHE A 151 11.35 33.57 9.54
CA PHE A 151 11.24 34.87 10.24
C PHE A 151 9.81 35.39 10.36
N THR A 152 8.84 34.83 9.63
CA THR A 152 7.42 35.19 9.73
C THR A 152 6.55 33.96 9.49
N LEU A 153 5.64 33.69 10.43
CA LEU A 153 4.64 32.63 10.34
C LEU A 153 3.33 33.25 9.89
N ASP A 154 3.03 33.19 8.59
CA ASP A 154 1.68 33.50 8.12
C ASP A 154 0.81 32.24 8.27
N TRP A 155 0.18 32.11 9.44
CA TRP A 155 -0.73 31.02 9.74
C TRP A 155 -1.87 30.88 8.73
N ARG A 156 -2.24 31.96 8.04
CA ARG A 156 -3.30 31.93 7.01
C ARG A 156 -2.84 31.13 5.79
N LEU A 157 -1.59 31.31 5.36
CA LEU A 157 -1.02 30.57 4.23
C LEU A 157 -0.83 29.08 4.56
N ILE A 158 -0.33 28.78 5.77
CA ILE A 158 -0.14 27.39 6.22
C ILE A 158 -1.49 26.68 6.35
N ALA A 159 -2.50 27.34 6.93
CA ALA A 159 -3.84 26.79 7.04
C ALA A 159 -4.46 26.54 5.66
N ALA A 160 -4.35 27.50 4.73
CA ALA A 160 -4.85 27.34 3.37
C ALA A 160 -4.18 26.16 2.64
N GLY A 161 -2.86 26.04 2.72
CA GLY A 161 -2.11 24.92 2.15
C GLY A 161 -2.49 23.58 2.77
N SER A 162 -2.75 23.55 4.08
CA SER A 162 -3.18 22.34 4.79
C SER A 162 -4.58 21.88 4.34
N VAL A 163 -5.52 22.81 4.16
CA VAL A 163 -6.86 22.50 3.64
C VAL A 163 -6.76 21.93 2.22
N ILE A 164 -5.98 22.56 1.34
CA ILE A 164 -5.74 22.07 -0.03
C ILE A 164 -5.13 20.66 0.00
N SER A 165 -4.23 20.38 0.94
CA SER A 165 -3.58 19.07 1.07
C SER A 165 -4.54 17.93 1.39
N ILE A 166 -5.65 18.22 2.07
CA ILE A 166 -6.66 17.23 2.46
C ILE A 166 -7.63 16.91 1.31
N VAL A 167 -7.88 17.86 0.40
CA VAL A 167 -8.88 17.70 -0.68
C VAL A 167 -8.66 16.44 -1.53
N PRO A 168 -7.44 16.12 -2.01
CA PRO A 168 -7.22 14.91 -2.81
C PRO A 168 -7.53 13.61 -2.06
N ILE A 169 -7.25 13.59 -0.75
CA ILE A 169 -7.57 12.44 0.11
C ILE A 169 -9.08 12.22 0.16
N LEU A 170 -9.84 13.28 0.40
CA LEU A 170 -11.29 13.21 0.47
C LEU A 170 -11.90 12.79 -0.88
N LEU A 171 -11.44 13.38 -1.98
CA LEU A 171 -11.91 13.01 -3.31
C LEU A 171 -11.62 11.54 -3.63
N PHE A 172 -10.39 11.08 -3.36
CA PHE A 172 -10.02 9.69 -3.58
C PHE A 172 -10.90 8.74 -2.74
N PHE A 173 -11.06 9.03 -1.45
CA PHE A 173 -11.91 8.24 -0.56
C PHE A 173 -13.36 8.18 -1.04
N LEU A 174 -13.96 9.32 -1.40
CA LEU A 174 -15.35 9.39 -1.86
C LEU A 174 -15.58 8.58 -3.16
N VAL A 175 -14.60 8.55 -4.05
CA VAL A 175 -14.67 7.76 -5.30
C VAL A 175 -14.43 6.27 -5.03
N MET A 176 -13.56 5.93 -4.08
CA MET A 176 -13.19 4.53 -3.79
C MET A 176 -14.18 3.81 -2.87
N GLN A 177 -14.82 4.50 -1.91
CA GLN A 177 -15.70 3.89 -0.91
C GLN A 177 -16.85 3.07 -1.52
N ARG A 178 -17.35 3.46 -2.70
CA ARG A 178 -18.43 2.71 -3.40
C ARG A 178 -18.02 1.30 -3.82
N TYR A 179 -16.72 1.01 -3.91
CA TYR A 179 -16.20 -0.30 -4.29
C TYR A 179 -15.86 -1.19 -3.09
N ILE A 180 -16.10 -0.73 -1.85
CA ILE A 180 -15.92 -1.52 -0.63
C ILE A 180 -17.07 -2.51 -0.44
N VAL A 181 -18.23 -2.25 -1.06
CA VAL A 181 -19.39 -3.14 -0.98
C VAL A 181 -19.03 -4.52 -1.57
N PRO A 182 -19.32 -5.62 -0.86
CA PRO A 182 -19.03 -6.97 -1.36
C PRO A 182 -19.72 -7.21 -2.71
N THR A 183 -18.94 -7.45 -3.75
CA THR A 183 -19.48 -8.10 -4.97
C THR A 183 -19.84 -9.52 -4.56
N GLU A 184 -21.06 -9.97 -4.83
CA GLU A 184 -21.61 -11.27 -4.45
C GLU A 184 -20.84 -12.47 -5.05
N ALA A 185 -19.59 -12.69 -4.63
CA ALA A 185 -18.76 -13.81 -5.07
C ALA A 185 -19.34 -15.17 -4.63
N GLY A 186 -20.31 -15.17 -3.70
CA GLY A 186 -21.06 -16.34 -3.27
C GLY A 186 -22.24 -16.74 -4.18
N SER A 187 -22.64 -15.94 -5.17
CA SER A 187 -23.81 -16.31 -6.01
C SER A 187 -23.48 -17.37 -7.08
N GLY A 188 -22.18 -17.65 -7.31
CA GLY A 188 -21.70 -18.69 -8.23
C GLY A 188 -21.70 -20.11 -7.67
N VAL A 189 -21.80 -20.28 -6.35
CA VAL A 189 -21.85 -21.60 -5.71
C VAL A 189 -23.23 -21.77 -5.09
N LYS A 190 -24.13 -22.45 -5.80
CA LYS A 190 -25.34 -23.00 -5.19
C LYS A 190 -24.92 -24.12 -4.23
N GLY A 191 -24.90 -23.82 -2.94
CA GLY A 191 -24.82 -24.77 -1.83
C GLY A 191 -25.98 -24.51 -0.88
#